data_AF-A0A0E3PS20-F1
#
_entry.id   AF-A0A0E3PS20-F1
#
_cell.length_a   1.000
_cell.length_b   1.000
_cell.length_c   1.000
_cell.angle_alpha   90.00
_cell.angle_beta   90.00
_cell.angle_gamma   90.00
#
_symmetry.space_group_name_H-M   'P 1'
#
loop_
_entity.id
_entity.type
_entity.pdbx_description
1 polymer ?
#
loop_
_entity_poly.entity_id
_entity_poly.type
_entity_poly.pdbx_seq_one_letter_code
_entity_poly.pdbx_strand_id
1 'polypeptide(L)'
;MADIFYPLQWIADKLTYEVFGIAPATHLAASVNFIIYDVLKIFVLLSVMIFAISYLRTYITPEKTRKVLGGKKGLRYHLIASLIGTVSPFCSCSSVPLFIGFVEAGVPLGVTFSFLITSPLVNEAAVAVLWATLGLKATAIYVVSGIVLGVFGGYVIGFLKLEKYVEEFVYKIKVGKQASEQEKMTVKERAETAFEGVKDIVGRVWIYVIIGVSIGGIFHGYAPEGILEKYAGKGNLLAVPIAVLVGVPLYSNVMGMIPIMESLIGKGLPIGTSLAFLMSVTAVSLPEMVILKKVLKKELIAIFVSIVGLSIIFTGYMFNILL
;
A
#
# COMPACT_ATOMS: atom_id res chain seq x y z
N MET A 1 -23.85 -8.21 18.27
CA MET A 1 -22.73 -8.60 17.38
C MET A 1 -21.50 -8.67 18.28
N ALA A 2 -20.88 -9.83 18.47
CA ALA A 2 -19.73 -9.94 19.36
C ALA A 2 -18.56 -9.15 18.75
N ASP A 3 -18.10 -8.12 19.44
CA ASP A 3 -16.99 -7.29 18.98
C ASP A 3 -15.70 -8.11 19.09
N ILE A 4 -15.11 -8.48 17.95
CA ILE A 4 -13.88 -9.30 17.86
C ILE A 4 -12.72 -8.67 18.65
N PHE A 5 -12.76 -7.36 18.86
CA PHE A 5 -11.74 -6.60 19.56
C PHE A 5 -12.08 -6.31 21.04
N TYR A 6 -13.17 -6.87 21.57
CA TYR A 6 -13.56 -6.72 22.98
C TYR A 6 -12.42 -7.05 23.98
N PRO A 7 -11.60 -8.09 23.77
CA PRO A 7 -10.46 -8.35 24.66
C PRO A 7 -9.41 -7.22 24.67
N LEU A 8 -9.23 -6.51 23.55
CA LEU A 8 -8.30 -5.39 23.47
C LEU A 8 -8.85 -4.16 24.20
N GLN A 9 -10.16 -3.91 24.11
CA GLN A 9 -10.83 -2.85 24.86
C GLN A 9 -10.69 -3.07 26.36
N TRP A 10 -10.87 -4.32 26.82
CA TRP A 10 -10.67 -4.68 28.22
C TRP A 10 -9.23 -4.41 28.71
N ILE A 11 -8.21 -4.72 27.90
CA ILE A 11 -6.81 -4.42 28.24
C ILE A 11 -6.58 -2.91 28.30
N ALA A 12 -7.13 -2.15 27.35
CA ALA A 12 -7.01 -0.69 27.31
C ALA A 12 -7.67 -0.04 28.53
N ASP A 13 -8.86 -0.50 28.92
CA ASP A 13 -9.58 -0.04 30.10
C ASP A 13 -8.76 -0.31 31.37
N LYS A 14 -8.22 -1.53 31.51
CA LYS A 14 -7.42 -1.90 32.68
C LYS A 14 -6.13 -1.08 32.79
N LEU A 15 -5.42 -0.89 31.67
CA LEU A 15 -4.22 -0.05 31.65
C LEU A 15 -4.56 1.41 31.99
N THR A 16 -5.64 1.96 31.44
CA THR A 16 -5.98 3.38 31.62
C THR A 16 -6.48 3.69 33.03
N TYR A 17 -7.40 2.87 33.54
CA TYR A 17 -8.10 3.18 34.79
C TYR A 17 -7.42 2.57 36.01
N GLU A 18 -6.82 1.38 35.91
CA GLU A 18 -6.18 0.71 37.06
C GLU A 18 -4.67 0.97 37.13
N VAL A 19 -3.96 0.99 35.99
CA VAL A 19 -2.49 1.15 36.00
C VAL A 19 -2.08 2.62 35.96
N PHE A 20 -2.68 3.43 35.08
CA PHE A 20 -2.42 4.87 35.03
C PHE A 20 -3.27 5.68 36.03
N GLY A 21 -4.28 5.07 36.66
CA GLY A 21 -5.06 5.68 37.73
C GLY A 21 -5.88 6.90 37.31
N ILE A 22 -6.20 7.04 36.02
CA ILE A 22 -6.85 8.23 35.48
C ILE A 22 -8.36 8.12 35.72
N ALA A 23 -8.98 9.16 36.30
CA ALA A 23 -10.40 9.14 36.64
C ALA A 23 -11.30 8.96 35.38
N PRO A 24 -12.25 8.00 35.40
CA PRO A 24 -13.18 7.72 34.29
C PRO A 24 -14.24 8.82 34.18
N ALA A 25 -13.85 9.95 33.60
CA ALA A 25 -14.69 11.09 33.18
C ALA A 25 -13.88 12.23 32.55
N THR A 26 -12.54 12.14 32.52
CA THR A 26 -11.67 13.20 32.01
C THR A 26 -11.37 13.02 30.52
N HIS A 27 -11.25 14.12 29.78
CA HIS A 27 -10.79 14.08 28.37
C HIS A 27 -9.42 13.39 28.22
N LEU A 28 -8.60 13.44 29.27
CA LEU A 28 -7.30 12.78 29.33
C LEU A 28 -7.45 11.25 29.42
N ALA A 29 -8.38 10.74 30.23
CA ALA A 29 -8.69 9.31 30.29
C ALA A 29 -9.18 8.77 28.94
N ALA A 30 -10.09 9.49 28.28
CA ALA A 30 -10.61 9.11 26.97
C ALA A 30 -9.51 9.06 25.90
N SER A 31 -8.60 10.05 25.89
CA SER A 31 -7.50 10.11 24.94
C SER A 31 -6.47 9.00 25.15
N VAL A 32 -6.11 8.71 26.41
CA VAL A 32 -5.16 7.65 26.75
C VAL A 32 -5.74 6.27 26.45
N ASN A 33 -7.00 6.02 26.80
CA ASN A 33 -7.68 4.76 26.49
C ASN A 33 -7.74 4.52 24.97
N PHE A 34 -8.12 5.55 24.21
CA PHE A 34 -8.17 5.51 22.75
C PHE A 34 -6.79 5.16 22.16
N ILE A 35 -5.73 5.84 22.59
CA ILE A 35 -4.36 5.57 22.10
C ILE A 35 -3.94 4.13 22.42
N ILE A 36 -4.17 3.65 23.65
CA ILE A 36 -3.77 2.28 24.04
C ILE A 36 -4.55 1.24 23.23
N TYR A 37 -5.87 1.41 23.11
CA TYR A 37 -6.73 0.52 22.35
C TYR A 37 -6.31 0.46 20.88
N ASP A 38 -6.13 1.60 20.22
CA ASP A 38 -5.78 1.65 18.80
C ASP A 38 -4.36 1.16 18.53
N VAL A 39 -3.40 1.46 19.40
CA VAL A 39 -2.05 0.90 19.28
C VAL A 39 -2.10 -0.63 19.33
N LEU A 40 -2.79 -1.21 20.32
CA LEU A 40 -2.92 -2.66 20.44
C LEU A 40 -3.64 -3.27 19.23
N LYS A 41 -4.74 -2.65 18.81
CA LYS A 41 -5.53 -3.09 17.65
C LYS A 41 -4.70 -3.09 16.37
N ILE A 42 -3.95 -2.02 16.11
CA ILE A 42 -3.09 -1.92 14.93
C ILE A 42 -1.99 -2.96 14.99
N PHE A 43 -1.33 -3.19 16.12
CA PHE A 43 -0.28 -4.22 16.20
C PHE A 43 -0.78 -5.63 15.95
N VAL A 44 -1.96 -5.99 16.48
CA VAL A 44 -2.56 -7.30 16.22
C VAL A 44 -2.93 -7.46 14.75
N LEU A 45 -3.62 -6.46 14.18
CA LEU A 45 -4.04 -6.47 12.78
C LEU A 45 -2.81 -6.56 11.84
N LEU A 46 -1.81 -5.73 12.09
CA LEU A 46 -0.57 -5.65 11.33
C LEU A 46 0.19 -6.98 11.39
N SER A 47 0.31 -7.61 12.56
CA SER A 47 1.01 -8.89 12.73
C SER A 47 0.33 -10.03 11.99
N VAL A 48 -1.00 -10.17 12.13
CA VAL A 48 -1.78 -11.22 11.44
C VAL A 48 -1.68 -11.06 9.93
N MET A 49 -1.83 -9.84 9.45
CA MET A 49 -1.77 -9.54 8.03
C MET A 49 -0.37 -9.79 7.45
N ILE A 50 0.70 -9.30 8.10
CA ILE A 50 2.07 -9.52 7.63
C ILE A 50 2.41 -11.01 7.62
N PHE A 51 1.96 -11.76 8.63
CA PHE A 51 2.12 -13.21 8.65
C PHE A 51 1.47 -13.85 7.41
N ALA A 52 0.20 -13.52 7.15
CA ALA A 52 -0.53 -14.05 6.01
C ALA A 52 0.17 -13.74 4.67
N ILE A 53 0.62 -12.50 4.46
CA ILE A 53 1.26 -12.13 3.19
C ILE A 53 2.66 -12.74 3.09
N SER A 54 3.44 -12.76 4.17
CA SER A 54 4.78 -13.32 4.17
C SER A 54 4.74 -14.83 3.91
N TYR A 55 3.74 -15.51 4.47
CA TYR A 55 3.45 -16.89 4.17
C TYR A 55 3.04 -17.07 2.69
N LEU A 56 2.16 -16.22 2.17
CA LEU A 56 1.71 -16.27 0.76
C LEU A 56 2.86 -16.03 -0.23
N ARG A 57 3.81 -15.13 0.11
CA ARG A 57 4.99 -14.82 -0.70
C ARG A 57 5.84 -16.06 -1.00
N THR A 58 5.87 -17.03 -0.09
CA THR A 58 6.59 -18.30 -0.29
C THR A 58 6.01 -19.16 -1.41
N TYR A 59 4.77 -18.90 -1.85
CA TYR A 59 4.14 -19.61 -2.96
C TYR A 59 4.31 -18.91 -4.32
N ILE A 60 4.47 -17.58 -4.32
CA ILE A 60 4.53 -16.71 -5.51
C ILE A 60 5.99 -16.34 -5.81
N THR A 61 6.72 -17.25 -6.45
CA THR A 61 8.12 -17.01 -6.86
C THR A 61 8.18 -16.25 -8.20
N PRO A 62 9.11 -15.28 -8.38
CA PRO A 62 9.36 -14.60 -9.65
C PRO A 62 9.49 -15.54 -10.87
N GLU A 63 10.02 -16.74 -10.69
CA GLU A 63 10.14 -17.76 -11.74
C GLU A 63 8.81 -18.32 -12.24
N LYS A 64 7.83 -18.52 -11.34
CA LYS A 64 6.49 -18.97 -11.74
C LYS A 64 5.81 -17.89 -12.55
N THR A 65 5.91 -16.65 -12.11
CA THR A 65 5.40 -15.48 -12.85
C THR A 65 6.07 -15.36 -14.22
N ARG A 66 7.39 -15.59 -14.30
CA ARG A 66 8.15 -15.67 -15.56
C ARG A 66 7.62 -16.75 -16.51
N LYS A 67 7.35 -17.98 -16.05
CA LYS A 67 6.78 -19.05 -16.90
C LYS A 67 5.38 -18.70 -17.43
N VAL A 68 4.60 -17.96 -16.65
CA VAL A 68 3.23 -17.55 -17.04
C VAL A 68 3.25 -16.40 -18.05
N LEU A 69 4.14 -15.41 -17.88
CA LEU A 69 4.16 -14.14 -18.63
C LEU A 69 5.24 -14.02 -19.72
N GLY A 70 6.25 -14.90 -19.77
CA GLY A 70 7.38 -14.79 -20.70
C GLY A 70 6.96 -14.88 -22.19
N GLY A 71 7.43 -13.92 -23.01
CA GLY A 71 7.21 -13.90 -24.46
C GLY A 71 5.77 -13.65 -24.92
N LYS A 72 4.86 -13.37 -23.98
CA LYS A 72 3.42 -13.41 -24.18
C LYS A 72 2.82 -12.00 -24.25
N LYS A 73 2.17 -11.68 -25.38
CA LYS A 73 1.63 -10.34 -25.72
C LYS A 73 0.10 -10.31 -25.74
N GLY A 74 -0.47 -9.13 -25.54
CA GLY A 74 -1.92 -8.87 -25.65
C GLY A 74 -2.59 -8.61 -24.30
N LEU A 75 -3.79 -8.03 -24.35
CA LEU A 75 -4.53 -7.50 -23.20
C LEU A 75 -4.70 -8.52 -22.06
N ARG A 76 -4.87 -9.80 -22.38
CA ARG A 76 -4.96 -10.89 -21.39
C ARG A 76 -3.78 -10.95 -20.43
N TYR A 77 -2.57 -10.65 -20.90
CA TYR A 77 -1.37 -10.74 -20.07
C TYR A 77 -1.17 -9.52 -19.20
N HIS A 78 -1.66 -8.36 -19.63
CA HIS A 78 -1.78 -7.19 -18.76
C HIS A 78 -2.72 -7.51 -17.58
N LEU A 79 -3.87 -8.11 -17.85
CA LEU A 79 -4.82 -8.52 -16.81
C LEU A 79 -4.20 -9.54 -15.83
N ILE A 80 -3.54 -10.58 -16.35
CA ILE A 80 -2.86 -11.58 -15.51
C ILE A 80 -1.75 -10.92 -14.68
N ALA A 81 -0.95 -10.03 -15.27
CA ALA A 81 0.11 -9.33 -14.56
C ALA A 81 -0.43 -8.41 -13.45
N SER A 82 -1.53 -7.69 -13.70
CA SER A 82 -2.21 -6.88 -12.68
C SER A 82 -2.81 -7.72 -11.56
N LEU A 83 -3.43 -8.87 -11.88
CA LEU A 83 -3.94 -9.80 -10.87
C LEU A 83 -2.81 -10.36 -10.00
N ILE A 84 -1.70 -10.75 -10.62
CA ILE A 84 -0.51 -11.19 -9.88
C ILE A 84 -0.01 -10.05 -9.00
N GLY A 85 0.05 -8.82 -9.51
CA GLY A 85 0.46 -7.63 -8.73
C GLY A 85 -0.44 -7.38 -7.52
N THR A 86 -1.76 -7.52 -7.68
CA THR A 86 -2.75 -7.36 -6.61
C THR A 86 -2.58 -8.36 -5.47
N VAL A 87 -2.23 -9.60 -5.80
CA VAL A 87 -2.05 -10.69 -4.81
C VAL A 87 -0.60 -10.75 -4.30
N SER A 88 0.27 -9.91 -4.86
CA SER A 88 1.70 -9.98 -4.57
C SER A 88 2.08 -9.12 -3.37
N PRO A 89 2.74 -9.70 -2.35
CA PRO A 89 3.20 -8.99 -1.15
C PRO A 89 4.38 -8.04 -1.37
N PHE A 90 4.63 -7.61 -2.60
CA PHE A 90 5.83 -6.88 -2.93
C PHE A 90 5.61 -5.39 -2.66
N CYS A 91 6.32 -4.88 -1.66
CA CYS A 91 6.51 -3.46 -1.48
C CYS A 91 7.27 -2.85 -2.66
N SER A 92 7.16 -1.53 -2.80
CA SER A 92 8.05 -0.64 -3.58
C SER A 92 9.51 -1.10 -3.58
N CYS A 93 10.04 -1.46 -2.40
CA CYS A 93 11.40 -1.98 -2.22
C CYS A 93 11.76 -3.24 -3.04
N SER A 94 10.79 -4.13 -3.27
CA SER A 94 10.99 -5.40 -4.00
C SER A 94 10.63 -5.32 -5.48
N SER A 95 9.97 -4.25 -5.90
CA SER A 95 9.49 -4.05 -7.27
C SER A 95 10.62 -3.94 -8.28
N VAL A 96 11.76 -3.34 -7.94
CA VAL A 96 12.87 -3.14 -8.87
C VAL A 96 13.63 -4.44 -9.22
N PRO A 97 14.04 -5.29 -8.25
CA PRO A 97 14.59 -6.61 -8.58
C PRO A 97 13.63 -7.46 -9.43
N LEU A 98 12.32 -7.39 -9.15
CA LEU A 98 11.30 -8.08 -9.94
C LEU A 98 11.18 -7.53 -11.36
N PHE A 99 11.23 -6.21 -11.51
CA PHE A 99 11.23 -5.56 -12.82
C PHE A 99 12.40 -6.05 -13.67
N ILE A 100 13.61 -6.05 -13.11
CA ILE A 100 14.81 -6.55 -13.79
C ILE A 100 14.59 -8.01 -14.21
N GLY A 101 14.13 -8.85 -13.28
CA GLY A 101 13.87 -10.27 -13.57
C GLY A 101 12.81 -10.50 -14.67
N PHE A 102 11.77 -9.67 -14.76
CA PHE A 102 10.74 -9.76 -15.81
C PHE A 102 11.27 -9.30 -17.17
N VAL A 103 12.02 -8.19 -17.20
CA VAL A 103 12.59 -7.68 -18.46
C VAL A 103 13.64 -8.63 -19.01
N GLU A 104 14.53 -9.15 -18.16
CA GLU A 104 15.51 -10.18 -18.55
C GLU A 104 14.83 -11.46 -19.06
N ALA A 105 13.71 -11.83 -18.43
CA ALA A 105 12.91 -12.96 -18.84
C ALA A 105 12.22 -12.82 -20.20
N GLY A 106 12.32 -11.66 -20.85
CA GLY A 106 11.64 -11.36 -22.10
C GLY A 106 10.14 -11.11 -21.93
N VAL A 107 9.69 -10.75 -20.72
CA VAL A 107 8.32 -10.26 -20.53
C VAL A 107 8.20 -8.87 -21.17
N PRO A 108 7.17 -8.62 -22.00
CA PRO A 108 6.99 -7.30 -22.62
C PRO A 108 6.89 -6.19 -21.58
N LEU A 109 7.52 -5.05 -21.85
CA LEU A 109 7.62 -3.92 -20.92
C LEU A 109 6.27 -3.50 -20.36
N GLY A 110 5.25 -3.34 -21.21
CA GLY A 110 3.91 -2.94 -20.76
C GLY A 110 3.24 -3.94 -19.82
N VAL A 111 3.49 -5.25 -19.98
CA VAL A 111 2.98 -6.30 -19.08
C VAL A 111 3.67 -6.18 -17.72
N THR A 112 4.99 -5.98 -17.72
CA THR A 112 5.78 -5.72 -16.50
C THR A 112 5.27 -4.47 -15.76
N PHE A 113 4.97 -3.39 -16.47
CA PHE A 113 4.40 -2.19 -15.85
C PHE A 113 2.97 -2.39 -15.32
N SER A 114 2.17 -3.27 -15.93
CA SER A 114 0.83 -3.59 -15.39
C SER A 114 0.95 -4.19 -14.00
N PHE A 115 1.91 -5.10 -13.82
CA PHE A 115 2.27 -5.64 -12.50
C PHE A 115 2.82 -4.56 -11.56
N LEU A 116 3.82 -3.78 -12.01
CA LEU A 116 4.46 -2.75 -11.19
C LEU A 116 3.52 -1.64 -10.73
N ILE A 117 2.54 -1.27 -11.54
CA ILE A 117 1.55 -0.25 -11.21
C ILE A 117 0.56 -0.83 -10.21
N THR A 118 0.06 -2.05 -10.46
CA THR A 118 -1.01 -2.63 -9.62
C THR A 118 -0.52 -3.03 -8.23
N SER A 119 0.72 -3.53 -8.10
CA SER A 119 1.25 -4.03 -6.82
C SER A 119 1.28 -2.99 -5.68
N PRO A 120 1.79 -1.76 -5.86
CA PRO A 120 1.74 -0.73 -4.83
C PRO A 120 0.37 -0.03 -4.74
N LEU A 121 -0.40 0.04 -5.84
CA LEU A 121 -1.75 0.62 -5.85
C LEU A 121 -2.71 -0.26 -5.05
N VAL A 122 -2.79 -1.56 -5.35
CA VAL A 122 -3.66 -2.50 -4.65
C VAL A 122 -2.82 -3.37 -3.73
N ASN A 123 -2.36 -2.76 -2.64
CA ASN A 123 -1.65 -3.49 -1.60
C ASN A 123 -2.64 -4.05 -0.54
N GLU A 124 -2.23 -5.12 0.10
CA GLU A 124 -3.08 -5.90 1.00
C GLU A 124 -3.43 -5.11 2.27
N ALA A 125 -2.52 -4.23 2.71
CA ALA A 125 -2.75 -3.35 3.85
C ALA A 125 -3.90 -2.36 3.60
N ALA A 126 -3.89 -1.68 2.45
CA ALA A 126 -4.95 -0.77 2.05
C ALA A 126 -6.28 -1.53 1.88
N VAL A 127 -6.25 -2.73 1.29
CA VAL A 127 -7.45 -3.58 1.14
C VAL A 127 -8.03 -3.97 2.50
N ALA A 128 -7.18 -4.39 3.45
CA ALA A 128 -7.62 -4.78 4.79
C ALA A 128 -8.25 -3.62 5.55
N VAL A 129 -7.63 -2.45 5.52
CA VAL A 129 -8.14 -1.24 6.17
C VAL A 129 -9.43 -0.77 5.53
N LEU A 130 -9.49 -0.73 4.19
CA LEU A 130 -10.71 -0.36 3.48
C LEU A 130 -11.86 -1.29 3.80
N TRP A 131 -11.59 -2.59 3.91
CA TRP A 131 -12.63 -3.55 4.28
C TRP A 131 -13.09 -3.31 5.73
N ALA A 132 -12.16 -3.11 6.65
CA ALA A 132 -12.49 -2.87 8.06
C ALA A 132 -13.29 -1.57 8.27
N THR A 133 -13.00 -0.52 7.49
CA THR A 133 -13.55 0.83 7.69
C THR A 133 -14.77 1.14 6.81
N LEU A 134 -14.73 0.77 5.52
CA LEU A 134 -15.75 1.11 4.53
C LEU A 134 -16.59 -0.09 4.06
N GLY A 135 -16.22 -1.29 4.50
CA GLY A 135 -16.91 -2.52 4.15
C GLY A 135 -16.58 -3.05 2.76
N LEU A 136 -17.13 -4.23 2.45
CA LEU A 136 -16.75 -5.03 1.29
C LEU A 136 -17.02 -4.35 -0.06
N LYS A 137 -18.09 -3.54 -0.15
CA LYS A 137 -18.48 -2.87 -1.41
C LYS A 137 -17.41 -1.86 -1.85
N ALA A 138 -16.94 -1.02 -0.94
CA ALA A 138 -15.90 -0.03 -1.23
C ALA A 138 -14.56 -0.71 -1.56
N THR A 139 -14.20 -1.75 -0.82
CA THR A 139 -12.98 -2.55 -1.08
C THR A 139 -13.01 -3.22 -2.45
N ALA A 140 -14.15 -3.78 -2.86
CA ALA A 140 -14.28 -4.39 -4.18
C ALA A 140 -14.09 -3.36 -5.31
N ILE A 141 -14.71 -2.17 -5.18
CA ILE A 141 -14.53 -1.06 -6.11
C ILE A 141 -13.06 -0.65 -6.19
N TYR A 142 -12.38 -0.58 -5.04
CA TYR A 142 -10.96 -0.24 -4.95
C TYR A 142 -10.09 -1.23 -5.73
N VAL A 143 -10.22 -2.53 -5.42
CA VAL A 143 -9.43 -3.59 -6.05
C VAL A 143 -9.67 -3.62 -7.56
N VAL A 144 -10.92 -3.56 -8.00
CA VAL A 144 -11.26 -3.56 -9.43
C VAL A 144 -10.69 -2.32 -10.12
N SER A 145 -10.84 -1.14 -9.52
CA SER A 145 -10.31 0.10 -10.10
C SER A 145 -8.79 0.07 -10.24
N GLY A 146 -8.07 -0.42 -9.22
CA GLY A 146 -6.63 -0.54 -9.26
C GLY A 146 -6.13 -1.56 -10.30
N ILE A 147 -6.83 -2.69 -10.47
CA ILE A 147 -6.53 -3.64 -11.55
C ILE A 147 -6.74 -3.00 -12.92
N VAL A 148 -7.87 -2.33 -13.12
CA VAL A 148 -8.19 -1.65 -14.39
C VAL A 148 -7.14 -0.58 -14.72
N LEU A 149 -6.74 0.22 -13.74
CA LEU A 149 -5.74 1.28 -13.91
C LEU A 149 -4.35 0.71 -14.15
N GLY A 150 -3.99 -0.40 -13.51
CA GLY A 150 -2.75 -1.11 -13.79
C GLY A 150 -2.69 -1.68 -15.20
N VAL A 151 -3.76 -2.34 -15.65
CA VAL A 151 -3.89 -2.84 -17.03
C VAL A 151 -3.79 -1.69 -18.02
N PHE A 152 -4.53 -0.60 -17.77
CA PHE A 152 -4.54 0.57 -18.62
C PHE A 152 -3.16 1.24 -18.70
N GLY A 153 -2.54 1.53 -17.56
CA GLY A 153 -1.24 2.19 -17.49
C GLY A 153 -0.14 1.35 -18.14
N GLY A 154 -0.10 0.05 -17.86
CA GLY A 154 0.85 -0.85 -18.51
C GLY A 154 0.59 -1.02 -20.01
N TYR A 155 -0.69 -1.04 -20.44
CA TYR A 155 -1.04 -1.05 -21.86
C TYR A 155 -0.56 0.21 -22.57
N VAL A 156 -0.80 1.40 -21.99
CA VAL A 156 -0.34 2.68 -22.54
C VAL A 156 1.19 2.71 -22.66
N ILE A 157 1.92 2.29 -21.62
CA ILE A 157 3.38 2.22 -21.65
C ILE A 157 3.88 1.27 -22.74
N GLY A 158 3.25 0.10 -22.88
CA GLY A 158 3.58 -0.86 -23.94
C GLY A 158 3.26 -0.34 -25.34
N PHE A 159 2.15 0.38 -25.50
CA PHE A 159 1.75 0.98 -26.77
C PHE A 159 2.73 2.07 -27.22
N LEU A 160 3.23 2.87 -26.28
CA LEU A 160 4.21 3.93 -26.55
C LEU A 160 5.62 3.43 -26.87
N LYS A 161 5.88 2.11 -26.78
CA LYS A 161 7.17 1.47 -27.07
C LYS A 161 8.34 2.17 -26.36
N LEU A 162 8.20 2.31 -25.04
CA LEU A 162 9.16 3.02 -24.19
C LEU A 162 10.38 2.16 -23.79
N GLU A 163 10.62 1.02 -24.44
CA GLU A 163 11.75 0.12 -24.15
C GLU A 163 13.11 0.82 -24.25
N LYS A 164 13.25 1.80 -25.15
CA LYS A 164 14.47 2.62 -25.30
C LYS A 164 14.86 3.43 -24.05
N TYR A 165 13.92 3.59 -23.11
CA TYR A 165 14.11 4.32 -21.87
C TYR A 165 14.35 3.41 -20.65
N VAL A 166 14.48 2.10 -20.87
CA VAL A 166 15.01 1.17 -19.87
C VAL A 166 16.54 1.20 -19.94
N GLU A 167 17.22 1.14 -18.80
CA GLU A 167 18.68 1.13 -18.76
C GLU A 167 19.25 -0.14 -19.40
N GLU A 168 20.33 -0.01 -20.18
CA GLU A 168 20.87 -1.12 -20.97
C GLU A 168 21.34 -2.30 -20.13
N PHE A 169 21.87 -2.02 -18.94
CA PHE A 169 22.38 -3.06 -18.05
C PHE A 169 21.25 -4.00 -17.59
N VAL A 170 19.99 -3.54 -17.54
CA VAL A 170 18.82 -4.37 -17.18
C VAL A 170 18.64 -5.52 -18.16
N TYR A 171 18.95 -5.31 -19.45
CA TYR A 171 18.90 -6.35 -20.48
C TYR A 171 20.13 -7.27 -20.49
N LYS A 172 21.24 -6.81 -19.91
CA LYS A 172 22.54 -7.51 -19.92
C LYS A 172 22.80 -8.27 -18.61
N ILE A 173 22.11 -7.92 -17.52
CA ILE A 173 22.06 -8.72 -16.32
C ILE A 173 21.44 -10.06 -16.72
N LYS A 174 22.27 -11.11 -16.77
CA LYS A 174 21.79 -12.46 -16.54
C LYS A 174 21.68 -12.58 -15.03
N VAL A 175 20.52 -12.34 -14.43
CA VAL A 175 20.24 -12.86 -13.08
C VAL A 175 20.36 -14.35 -13.30
N GLY A 176 21.55 -14.84 -12.97
CA GLY A 176 22.00 -16.14 -13.43
C GLY A 176 21.07 -17.23 -12.95
N LYS A 177 21.43 -18.44 -13.35
CA LYS A 177 20.99 -19.72 -12.78
C LYS A 177 21.24 -19.86 -11.25
N GLN A 178 21.25 -18.75 -10.51
CA GLN A 178 21.33 -18.60 -9.06
C GLN A 178 19.97 -18.22 -8.43
N ALA A 179 18.87 -18.23 -9.19
CA ALA A 179 17.64 -18.78 -8.62
C ALA A 179 17.90 -20.27 -8.46
N SER A 180 18.63 -20.60 -7.38
CA SER A 180 18.83 -21.95 -6.88
C SER A 180 17.52 -22.69 -7.00
N GLU A 181 17.59 -23.98 -7.34
CA GLU A 181 16.54 -24.94 -7.01
C GLU A 181 15.95 -24.55 -5.66
N GLN A 182 14.78 -23.89 -5.67
CA GLN A 182 14.05 -23.63 -4.45
C GLN A 182 13.52 -25.01 -4.09
N GLU A 183 14.27 -25.71 -3.23
CA GLU A 183 13.76 -26.86 -2.51
C GLU A 183 12.36 -26.50 -2.01
N LYS A 184 11.42 -27.44 -2.19
CA LYS A 184 10.02 -27.24 -1.79
C LYS A 184 10.00 -26.95 -0.29
N MET A 185 9.93 -25.68 0.08
CA MET A 185 9.89 -25.27 1.49
C MET A 185 8.79 -26.04 2.21
N THR A 186 9.11 -26.60 3.37
CA THR A 186 8.13 -27.28 4.21
C THR A 186 7.15 -26.28 4.80
N VAL A 187 5.96 -26.73 5.24
CA VAL A 187 4.96 -25.86 5.87
C VAL A 187 5.54 -25.13 7.09
N LYS A 188 6.45 -25.79 7.81
CA LYS A 188 7.16 -25.24 8.97
C LYS A 188 8.12 -24.12 8.56
N GLU A 189 8.98 -24.34 7.58
CA GLU A 189 9.90 -23.31 7.07
C GLU A 189 9.15 -22.08 6.54
N ARG A 190 7.99 -22.29 5.89
CA ARG A 190 7.13 -21.19 5.43
C ARG A 190 6.56 -20.38 6.59
N ALA A 191 6.10 -21.06 7.64
CA ALA A 191 5.59 -20.41 8.84
C ALA A 191 6.70 -19.65 9.57
N GLU A 192 7.90 -20.22 9.68
CA GLU A 192 9.07 -19.56 10.27
C GLU A 192 9.46 -18.30 9.48
N THR A 193 9.54 -18.40 8.15
CA THR A 193 9.77 -17.24 7.26
C THR A 193 8.70 -16.16 7.45
N ALA A 194 7.44 -16.56 7.62
CA ALA A 194 6.35 -15.64 7.85
C ALA A 194 6.45 -14.93 9.22
N PHE A 195 6.81 -15.66 10.28
CA PHE A 195 7.07 -15.10 11.61
C PHE A 195 8.27 -14.15 11.63
N GLU A 196 9.34 -14.47 10.90
CA GLU A 196 10.47 -13.55 10.72
C GLU A 196 10.04 -12.26 10.02
N GLY A 197 9.20 -12.36 8.98
CA GLY A 197 8.60 -11.21 8.32
C GLY A 197 7.80 -10.31 9.28
N VAL A 198 7.00 -10.91 10.17
CA VAL A 198 6.29 -10.18 11.23
C VAL A 198 7.28 -9.45 12.14
N LYS A 199 8.29 -10.16 12.66
CA LYS A 199 9.27 -9.58 13.60
C LYS A 199 10.05 -8.42 12.98
N ASP A 200 10.48 -8.56 11.73
CA ASP A 200 11.26 -7.55 11.01
C ASP A 200 10.41 -6.31 10.68
N ILE A 201 9.19 -6.49 10.16
CA ILE A 201 8.34 -5.36 9.80
C ILE A 201 7.79 -4.66 11.05
N VAL A 202 7.20 -5.39 12.00
CA VAL A 202 6.73 -4.84 13.29
C VAL A 202 7.89 -4.13 14.00
N GLY A 203 9.05 -4.75 14.09
CA GLY A 203 10.25 -4.21 14.75
C GLY A 203 10.81 -2.93 14.09
N ARG A 204 10.53 -2.70 12.80
CA ARG A 204 10.88 -1.44 12.13
C ARG A 204 9.82 -0.36 12.25
N VAL A 205 8.53 -0.72 12.30
CA VAL A 205 7.42 0.26 12.22
C VAL A 205 6.81 0.61 13.58
N TRP A 206 7.06 -0.17 14.64
CA TRP A 206 6.36 -0.02 15.92
C TRP A 206 6.42 1.41 16.50
N ILE A 207 7.59 2.05 16.46
CA ILE A 207 7.75 3.41 16.97
C ILE A 207 6.95 4.43 16.15
N TYR A 208 6.90 4.26 14.83
CA TYR A 208 6.15 5.13 13.93
C TYR A 208 4.63 4.95 14.10
N VAL A 209 4.18 3.72 14.31
CA VAL A 209 2.76 3.43 14.62
C VAL A 209 2.35 4.11 15.91
N ILE A 210 3.14 3.96 16.98
CA ILE A 210 2.85 4.61 18.27
C ILE A 210 2.82 6.13 18.12
N ILE A 211 3.82 6.72 17.46
CA ILE A 211 3.87 8.17 17.22
C ILE A 211 2.67 8.62 16.38
N GLY A 212 2.34 7.91 15.29
CA GLY A 212 1.24 8.24 14.40
C GLY A 212 -0.12 8.18 15.09
N VAL A 213 -0.37 7.13 15.89
CA VAL A 213 -1.62 6.99 16.68
C VAL A 213 -1.67 8.02 17.80
N SER A 214 -0.55 8.29 18.47
CA SER A 214 -0.50 9.32 19.52
C SER A 214 -0.78 10.71 18.96
N ILE A 215 -0.15 11.06 17.84
CA ILE A 215 -0.41 12.30 17.10
C ILE A 215 -1.87 12.33 16.64
N GLY A 216 -2.37 11.24 16.06
CA GLY A 216 -3.76 11.10 15.62
C GLY A 216 -4.77 11.29 16.75
N GLY A 217 -4.52 10.71 17.93
CA GLY A 217 -5.34 10.85 19.13
C GLY A 217 -5.31 12.25 19.73
N ILE A 218 -4.14 12.89 19.80
CA ILE A 218 -4.00 14.31 20.20
C ILE A 218 -4.82 15.19 19.25
N PHE A 219 -4.69 14.93 17.94
CA PHE A 219 -5.40 15.66 16.91
C PHE A 219 -6.90 15.37 16.85
N HIS A 220 -7.35 14.20 17.30
CA HIS A 220 -8.76 13.89 17.46
C HIS A 220 -9.40 14.76 18.54
N GLY A 221 -8.61 15.22 19.53
CA GLY A 221 -9.05 16.15 20.57
C GLY A 221 -8.86 17.65 20.27
N TYR A 222 -8.01 18.04 19.31
CA TYR A 222 -7.58 19.45 19.12
C TYR A 222 -7.65 19.98 17.67
N ALA A 223 -8.08 19.20 16.70
CA ALA A 223 -8.21 19.71 15.34
C ALA A 223 -9.41 20.65 15.21
N PRO A 224 -9.22 21.92 14.78
CA PRO A 224 -10.33 22.82 14.55
C PRO A 224 -11.22 22.28 13.43
N GLU A 225 -12.45 21.93 13.79
CA GLU A 225 -13.55 21.66 12.88
C GLU A 225 -13.69 22.88 11.94
N GLY A 226 -13.38 22.70 10.65
CA GLY A 226 -13.56 23.74 9.63
C GLY A 226 -12.34 24.08 8.76
N ILE A 227 -11.08 23.87 9.19
CA ILE A 227 -9.92 24.14 8.31
C ILE A 227 -9.86 23.12 7.15
N LEU A 228 -10.09 21.85 7.46
CA LEU A 228 -10.15 20.77 6.49
C LEU A 228 -11.39 20.89 5.59
N GLU A 229 -12.54 21.30 6.12
CA GLU A 229 -13.75 21.52 5.31
C GLU A 229 -13.59 22.70 4.33
N LYS A 230 -12.93 23.78 4.74
CA LYS A 230 -12.76 24.99 3.92
C LYS A 230 -11.77 24.83 2.77
N TYR A 231 -10.70 24.05 2.96
CA TYR A 231 -9.65 23.85 1.94
C TYR A 231 -9.65 22.47 1.28
N ALA A 232 -10.24 21.45 1.91
CA ALA A 232 -10.21 20.07 1.42
C ALA A 232 -11.57 19.33 1.53
N GLY A 233 -12.67 20.06 1.80
CA GLY A 233 -14.01 19.49 1.96
C GLY A 233 -14.64 18.98 0.65
N LYS A 234 -15.84 18.39 0.79
CA LYS A 234 -16.62 17.67 -0.25
C LYS A 234 -16.93 18.42 -1.57
N GLY A 235 -16.50 19.67 -1.73
CA GLY A 235 -16.71 20.47 -2.95
C GLY A 235 -15.44 20.99 -3.64
N ASN A 236 -14.25 20.82 -3.04
CA ASN A 236 -13.02 21.32 -3.66
C ASN A 236 -12.42 20.27 -4.62
N LEU A 237 -12.58 20.50 -5.92
CA LEU A 237 -11.97 19.65 -6.96
C LEU A 237 -10.44 19.58 -6.82
N LEU A 238 -9.77 20.61 -6.29
CA LEU A 238 -8.31 20.58 -6.11
C LEU A 238 -7.86 19.72 -4.91
N ALA A 239 -8.77 19.29 -4.04
CA ALA A 239 -8.41 18.52 -2.86
C ALA A 239 -7.68 17.21 -3.21
N VAL A 240 -8.15 16.50 -4.24
CA VAL A 240 -7.55 15.22 -4.67
C VAL A 240 -6.16 15.43 -5.30
N PRO A 241 -5.95 16.31 -6.29
CA PRO A 241 -4.62 16.62 -6.81
C PRO A 241 -3.64 17.11 -5.74
N ILE A 242 -4.08 17.97 -4.82
CA ILE A 242 -3.24 18.47 -3.73
C ILE A 242 -2.84 17.32 -2.80
N ALA A 243 -3.78 16.45 -2.44
CA ALA A 243 -3.49 15.26 -1.64
C ALA A 243 -2.43 14.36 -2.30
N VAL A 244 -2.53 14.13 -3.62
CA VAL A 244 -1.52 13.37 -4.37
C VAL A 244 -0.16 14.08 -4.37
N LEU A 245 -0.12 15.39 -4.63
CA LEU A 245 1.11 16.16 -4.65
C LEU A 245 1.79 16.22 -3.28
N VAL A 246 1.01 16.28 -2.19
CA VAL A 246 1.53 16.26 -0.83
C VAL A 246 2.04 14.87 -0.46
N GLY A 247 1.43 13.79 -0.96
CA GLY A 247 1.88 12.44 -0.70
C GLY A 247 3.16 12.04 -1.44
N VAL A 248 3.41 12.57 -2.63
CA VAL A 248 4.62 12.25 -3.44
C VAL A 248 5.95 12.47 -2.68
N PRO A 249 6.19 13.58 -1.98
CA PRO A 249 7.40 13.78 -1.20
C PRO A 249 7.54 12.88 0.02
N LEU A 250 6.44 12.32 0.53
CA LEU A 250 6.45 11.64 1.82
C LEU A 250 7.08 10.25 1.68
N TYR A 251 8.16 10.06 2.43
CA TYR A 251 8.79 8.76 2.64
C TYR A 251 8.02 8.03 3.74
N SER A 252 7.19 7.05 3.41
CA SER A 252 6.61 6.20 4.45
C SER A 252 6.10 4.86 3.95
N ASN A 253 6.19 3.87 4.85
CA ASN A 253 5.50 2.60 4.73
C ASN A 253 3.99 2.83 4.84
N VAL A 254 3.19 2.13 4.01
CA VAL A 254 1.71 2.17 4.02
C VAL A 254 1.14 2.06 5.43
N MET A 255 1.71 1.18 6.26
CA MET A 255 1.27 0.96 7.63
C MET A 255 1.38 2.20 8.52
N GLY A 256 2.38 3.04 8.30
CA GLY A 256 2.55 4.29 9.04
C GLY A 256 1.58 5.39 8.59
N MET A 257 1.05 5.29 7.36
CA MET A 257 0.14 6.29 6.80
C MET A 257 -1.34 5.97 7.04
N ILE A 258 -1.67 4.71 7.35
CA ILE A 258 -3.04 4.30 7.67
C ILE A 258 -3.65 5.12 8.83
N PRO A 259 -3.00 5.28 10.00
CA PRO A 259 -3.58 6.06 11.11
C PRO A 259 -3.77 7.54 10.75
N ILE A 260 -2.88 8.09 9.92
CA ILE A 260 -2.98 9.46 9.44
C ILE A 260 -4.21 9.59 8.52
N MET A 261 -4.38 8.66 7.58
CA MET A 261 -5.55 8.61 6.71
C MET A 261 -6.85 8.49 7.52
N GLU A 262 -6.92 7.60 8.50
CA GLU A 262 -8.10 7.43 9.37
C GLU A 262 -8.39 8.68 10.18
N SER A 263 -7.37 9.32 10.75
CA SER A 263 -7.52 10.61 11.45
C SER A 263 -8.05 11.71 10.53
N LEU A 264 -7.58 11.77 9.27
CA LEU A 264 -8.05 12.73 8.29
C LEU A 264 -9.52 12.49 7.90
N ILE A 265 -9.91 11.23 7.68
CA ILE A 265 -11.31 10.85 7.43
C ILE A 265 -12.20 11.23 8.61
N GLY A 266 -11.76 10.93 9.84
CA GLY A 266 -12.48 11.29 11.07
C GLY A 266 -12.68 12.79 11.25
N LYS A 267 -11.80 13.62 10.66
CA LYS A 267 -11.91 15.09 10.63
C LYS A 267 -12.68 15.64 9.41
N GLY A 268 -13.37 14.79 8.66
CA GLY A 268 -14.23 15.19 7.55
C GLY A 268 -13.54 15.27 6.19
N LEU A 269 -12.30 14.80 6.04
CA LEU A 269 -11.68 14.70 4.71
C LEU A 269 -12.42 13.62 3.88
N PRO A 270 -12.83 13.91 2.63
CA PRO A 270 -13.50 12.93 1.78
C PRO A 270 -12.66 11.66 1.62
N ILE A 271 -13.32 10.50 1.69
CA ILE A 271 -12.67 9.18 1.65
C ILE A 271 -11.78 9.04 0.41
N GLY A 272 -12.26 9.44 -0.77
CA GLY A 272 -11.50 9.35 -2.01
C GLY A 272 -10.26 10.26 -2.01
N THR A 273 -10.32 11.42 -1.36
CA THR A 273 -9.16 12.31 -1.17
C THR A 273 -8.13 11.67 -0.23
N SER A 274 -8.57 11.08 0.88
CA SER A 274 -7.72 10.35 1.83
C SER A 274 -7.06 9.13 1.19
N LEU A 275 -7.79 8.41 0.34
CA LEU A 275 -7.25 7.27 -0.40
C LEU A 275 -6.27 7.71 -1.48
N ALA A 276 -6.56 8.78 -2.20
CA ALA A 276 -5.63 9.33 -3.19
C ALA A 276 -4.32 9.76 -2.54
N PHE A 277 -4.37 10.36 -1.35
CA PHE A 277 -3.20 10.63 -0.53
C PHE A 277 -2.43 9.34 -0.24
N LEU A 278 -3.08 8.31 0.33
CA LEU A 278 -2.43 7.04 0.67
C LEU A 278 -1.78 6.39 -0.56
N MET A 279 -2.54 6.25 -1.66
CA MET A 279 -2.05 5.65 -2.92
C MET A 279 -0.87 6.42 -3.53
N SER A 280 -0.83 7.75 -3.37
CA SER A 280 0.30 8.54 -3.88
C SER A 280 1.59 8.29 -3.11
N VAL A 281 1.49 8.13 -1.78
CA VAL A 281 2.63 7.76 -0.94
C VAL A 281 3.13 6.35 -1.31
N THR A 282 2.23 5.43 -1.63
CA THR A 282 2.62 4.04 -1.94
C THR A 282 3.17 3.84 -3.34
N ALA A 283 2.60 4.51 -4.35
CA ALA A 283 2.86 4.19 -5.76
C ALA A 283 3.78 5.18 -6.49
N VAL A 284 3.88 6.44 -6.04
CA VAL A 284 4.64 7.50 -6.74
C VAL A 284 5.52 8.33 -5.80
N SER A 285 5.95 7.78 -4.68
CA SER A 285 6.78 8.50 -3.72
C SER A 285 8.22 8.74 -4.22
N LEU A 286 8.88 9.76 -3.68
CA LEU A 286 10.29 10.06 -3.95
C LEU A 286 11.24 8.86 -3.84
N PRO A 287 11.23 8.05 -2.76
CA PRO A 287 12.06 6.85 -2.68
C PRO A 287 11.82 5.89 -3.85
N GLU A 288 10.58 5.69 -4.28
CA GLU A 288 10.29 4.82 -5.44
C GLU A 288 10.93 5.36 -6.71
N MET A 289 10.83 6.67 -6.96
CA MET A 289 11.50 7.30 -8.10
C MET A 289 13.03 7.15 -8.04
N VAL A 290 13.63 7.27 -6.86
CA VAL A 290 15.08 7.11 -6.68
C VAL A 290 15.53 5.67 -6.95
N ILE A 291 14.74 4.67 -6.53
CA ILE A 291 15.05 3.26 -6.80
C ILE A 291 14.81 2.94 -8.28
N LEU A 292 13.70 3.41 -8.88
CA LEU A 292 13.41 3.23 -10.31
C LEU A 292 14.46 3.90 -11.21
N LYS A 293 15.04 5.04 -10.79
CA LYS A 293 16.14 5.70 -11.51
C LYS A 293 17.38 4.82 -11.66
N LYS A 294 17.51 3.77 -10.86
CA LYS A 294 18.59 2.80 -11.06
C LYS A 294 18.37 1.95 -12.30
N VAL A 295 17.13 1.72 -12.75
CA VAL A 295 16.80 0.78 -13.85
C VAL A 295 16.06 1.42 -15.03
N LEU A 296 15.51 2.62 -14.84
CA LEU A 296 14.77 3.39 -15.83
C LEU A 296 15.41 4.76 -16.02
N LYS A 297 15.40 5.27 -17.25
CA LYS A 297 15.75 6.65 -17.55
C LYS A 297 14.67 7.60 -17.02
N LYS A 298 15.05 8.84 -16.73
CA LYS A 298 14.18 9.89 -16.18
C LYS A 298 12.91 10.12 -17.00
N GLU A 299 12.97 9.96 -18.31
CA GLU A 299 11.86 10.14 -19.23
C GLU A 299 10.75 9.10 -18.96
N LEU A 300 11.12 7.83 -18.78
CA LEU A 300 10.16 6.77 -18.48
C LEU A 300 9.61 6.87 -17.06
N ILE A 301 10.42 7.34 -16.11
CA ILE A 301 9.94 7.63 -14.74
C ILE A 301 8.91 8.75 -14.77
N ALA A 302 9.16 9.84 -15.51
CA ALA A 302 8.22 10.95 -15.63
C ALA A 302 6.89 10.49 -16.26
N ILE A 303 6.94 9.65 -17.30
CA ILE A 303 5.74 9.08 -17.93
C ILE A 303 5.01 8.17 -16.94
N PHE A 304 5.72 7.29 -16.24
CA PHE A 304 5.16 6.39 -15.23
C PHE A 304 4.45 7.18 -14.11
N VAL A 305 5.13 8.15 -13.50
CA VAL A 305 4.58 8.99 -12.42
C VAL A 305 3.37 9.76 -12.91
N SER A 306 3.39 10.27 -14.15
CA SER A 306 2.25 10.99 -14.73
C SER A 306 1.04 10.07 -14.90
N ILE A 307 1.23 8.88 -15.48
CA ILE A 307 0.15 7.90 -15.69
C ILE A 307 -0.44 7.46 -14.35
N VAL A 308 0.42 7.09 -13.39
CA VAL A 308 -0.02 6.60 -12.08
C VAL A 308 -0.65 7.74 -11.27
N GLY A 309 -0.07 8.94 -11.28
CA GLY A 309 -0.63 10.12 -10.60
C GLY A 309 -2.02 10.48 -11.13
N LEU A 310 -2.21 10.51 -12.45
CA LEU A 310 -3.53 10.72 -13.06
C LEU A 310 -4.51 9.60 -12.71
N SER A 311 -4.04 8.36 -12.66
CA SER A 311 -4.85 7.19 -12.26
C SER A 311 -5.32 7.31 -10.80
N ILE A 312 -4.45 7.77 -9.90
CA ILE A 312 -4.78 7.99 -8.49
C ILE A 312 -5.79 9.13 -8.34
N ILE A 313 -5.58 10.24 -9.07
CA ILE A 313 -6.53 11.37 -9.06
C ILE A 313 -7.91 10.92 -9.55
N PHE A 314 -7.95 10.15 -10.63
CA PHE A 314 -9.19 9.57 -11.16
C PHE A 314 -9.89 8.69 -10.12
N THR A 315 -9.16 7.77 -9.47
CA THR A 315 -9.72 6.93 -8.40
C THR A 315 -10.24 7.77 -7.24
N GLY A 316 -9.50 8.79 -6.80
CA GLY A 316 -9.92 9.66 -5.71
C GLY A 316 -11.24 10.38 -6.00
N TYR A 317 -11.41 10.92 -7.21
CA TYR A 317 -12.69 11.50 -7.62
C TYR A 317 -13.79 10.46 -7.74
N MET A 318 -13.49 9.29 -8.32
CA MET A 318 -14.46 8.21 -8.46
C MET A 318 -15.00 7.79 -7.08
N PHE A 319 -14.12 7.65 -6.08
CA PHE A 319 -14.53 7.34 -4.71
C PHE A 319 -15.34 8.45 -4.06
N ASN A 320 -14.97 9.72 -4.25
CA ASN A 320 -15.73 10.86 -3.71
C ASN A 320 -17.12 11.01 -4.33
N ILE A 321 -17.34 10.51 -5.55
CA ILE A 321 -18.66 10.53 -6.22
C ILE A 321 -19.52 9.34 -5.77
N LEU A 322 -18.89 8.19 -5.51
CA LEU A 322 -19.59 6.94 -5.18
C LEU A 322 -19.93 6.79 -3.68
N LEU A 323 -19.22 7.48 -2.78
CA LEU A 323 -19.32 7.40 -1.31
C LEU A 323 -19.40 8.80 -0.67
#